data_AF-A0A0C2N564-F1
#
_entry.id   AF-A0A0C2N564-F1
#
_cell.length_a   1.000
_cell.length_b   1.000
_cell.length_c   1.000
_cell.angle_alpha   90.00
_cell.angle_beta   90.00
_cell.angle_gamma   90.00
#
_symmetry.space_group_name_H-M   'P 1'
#
loop_
_entity.id
_entity.type
_entity.pdbx_description
1 polymer ?
#
loop_
_entity_poly.entity_id
_entity_poly.type
_entity_poly.pdbx_seq_one_letter_code
_entity_poly.pdbx_strand_id
1 'polypeptide(L)'
;MTTDIKAFFPSTTRGMIFSFFFSVMKMSSDVADILSHICTCHDRLPTGSRISMPLAYFANSRMFLEIHELCQKFQVNMTVYVDDLTFSGGNVNRLFCAVIRKIIHKHNHIMHPTKTKLYAKDRPKLVTGVIVLGHVLKVRNEQHLLMARDIEYWKIIKDADSAKETITAKKLFGRLHSMGVIEQRYKSKVLTLKANTAS
;
A
#
# COMPACT_ATOMS: atom_id res chain seq x y z
N MET A 1 4.59 -11.27 -7.60
CA MET A 1 3.25 -10.78 -7.95
C MET A 1 2.85 -9.74 -6.93
N THR A 2 2.23 -8.65 -7.36
CA THR A 2 1.54 -7.72 -6.46
C THR A 2 0.07 -7.67 -6.87
N THR A 3 -0.82 -7.52 -5.90
CA THR A 3 -2.26 -7.36 -6.15
C THR A 3 -2.89 -6.60 -4.99
N ASP A 4 -4.00 -5.93 -5.28
CA ASP A 4 -4.83 -5.25 -4.29
C ASP A 4 -6.19 -5.95 -4.25
N ILE A 5 -6.91 -5.85 -3.14
CA ILE A 5 -8.32 -6.22 -3.07
C ILE A 5 -9.19 -5.00 -3.40
N LYS A 6 -10.07 -5.15 -4.40
CA LYS A 6 -10.94 -4.06 -4.84
C LYS A 6 -11.94 -3.70 -3.74
N ALA A 7 -11.99 -2.42 -3.40
CA ALA A 7 -12.98 -1.84 -2.49
C ALA A 7 -12.98 -2.56 -1.11
N PHE A 8 -11.81 -2.89 -0.58
CA PHE A 8 -11.66 -3.79 0.58
C PHE A 8 -12.48 -3.40 1.82
N PHE A 9 -12.47 -2.12 2.20
CA PHE A 9 -13.29 -1.61 3.32
C PHE A 9 -14.79 -1.79 3.07
N PRO A 10 -15.39 -1.21 2.01
CA PRO A 10 -16.83 -1.41 1.76
C PRO A 10 -17.19 -2.86 1.40
N SER A 11 -16.25 -3.69 0.94
CA SER A 11 -16.46 -5.14 0.74
C SER A 11 -16.44 -5.92 2.06
N THR A 12 -15.86 -5.36 3.13
CA THR A 12 -15.91 -5.94 4.48
C THR A 12 -17.26 -5.65 5.11
N THR A 13 -18.12 -6.67 5.18
CA THR A 13 -19.51 -6.56 5.64
C THR A 13 -19.63 -6.64 7.16
N ARG A 14 -20.76 -6.16 7.69
CA ARG A 14 -21.12 -6.36 9.10
C ARG A 14 -21.11 -7.84 9.50
N GLY A 15 -21.57 -8.74 8.61
CA GLY A 15 -21.52 -10.18 8.84
C GLY A 15 -20.10 -10.73 9.02
N MET A 16 -19.12 -10.25 8.24
CA MET A 16 -17.72 -10.61 8.43
C MET A 16 -17.18 -10.11 9.77
N ILE A 17 -17.52 -8.88 10.14
CA ILE A 17 -17.11 -8.25 11.40
C ILE A 17 -17.74 -8.97 12.61
N PHE A 18 -19.02 -9.30 12.52
CA PHE A 18 -19.73 -10.12 13.50
C PHE A 18 -19.05 -11.48 13.65
N SER A 19 -18.77 -12.17 12.54
CA SER A 19 -18.10 -13.47 12.56
C SER A 19 -16.72 -13.39 13.21
N PHE A 20 -15.99 -12.29 13.03
CA PHE A 20 -14.74 -12.06 13.74
C PHE A 20 -14.95 -11.95 15.26
N PHE A 21 -15.82 -11.07 15.73
CA PHE A 21 -16.07 -10.93 17.18
C PHE A 21 -16.62 -12.22 17.80
N PHE A 22 -17.58 -12.87 17.15
CA PHE A 22 -18.21 -14.08 17.66
C PHE A 22 -17.30 -15.30 17.57
N SER A 23 -16.78 -15.62 16.38
CA SER A 23 -16.09 -16.88 16.14
C SER A 23 -14.59 -16.85 16.44
N VAL A 24 -13.93 -15.70 16.27
CA VAL A 24 -12.48 -15.55 16.46
C VAL A 24 -12.17 -15.03 17.86
N MET A 25 -12.82 -13.94 18.28
CA MET A 25 -12.64 -13.37 19.62
C MET A 25 -13.44 -14.09 20.71
N LYS A 26 -14.32 -15.03 20.33
CA LYS A 26 -15.15 -15.84 21.25
C LYS A 26 -16.06 -15.01 22.16
N MET A 27 -16.54 -13.88 21.66
CA MET A 27 -17.50 -13.04 22.37
C MET A 27 -18.91 -13.66 22.33
N SER A 28 -19.76 -13.28 23.27
CA SER A 28 -21.18 -13.61 23.24
C SER A 28 -21.86 -12.97 22.02
N SER A 29 -22.96 -13.59 21.56
CA SER A 29 -23.62 -13.18 20.32
C SER A 29 -24.17 -11.75 20.37
N ASP A 30 -24.69 -11.32 21.52
CA ASP A 30 -25.20 -9.98 21.77
C ASP A 30 -24.09 -8.93 21.67
N VAL A 31 -22.95 -9.15 22.35
CA VAL A 31 -21.79 -8.26 22.30
C VAL A 31 -21.21 -8.19 20.89
N ALA A 32 -21.07 -9.32 20.21
CA ALA A 32 -20.58 -9.36 18.83
C ALA A 32 -21.50 -8.59 17.87
N ASP A 33 -22.82 -8.70 18.05
CA ASP A 33 -23.80 -7.99 17.22
C ASP A 33 -23.74 -6.47 17.44
N ILE A 34 -23.72 -6.02 18.69
CA ILE A 34 -23.59 -4.60 19.06
C ILE A 34 -22.29 -4.01 18.49
N LEU A 35 -21.15 -4.67 18.72
CA LEU A 35 -19.85 -4.19 18.23
C LEU A 35 -19.82 -4.13 16.70
N SER A 36 -20.40 -5.12 16.02
CA SER A 36 -20.45 -5.10 14.55
C SER A 36 -21.29 -3.95 14.00
N HIS A 37 -22.41 -3.58 14.67
CA HIS A 37 -23.21 -2.41 14.31
C HIS A 37 -22.44 -1.11 14.54
N ILE A 38 -21.82 -0.93 15.71
CA ILE A 38 -21.05 0.28 16.03
C ILE A 38 -19.88 0.49 15.06
N CYS A 39 -19.24 -0.60 14.62
CA CYS A 39 -18.08 -0.54 13.72
C CYS A 39 -18.45 -0.32 12.24
N THR A 40 -19.74 -0.32 11.88
CA THR A 40 -20.19 -0.24 10.49
C THR A 40 -21.08 0.97 10.22
N CYS A 41 -21.11 1.38 8.95
CA CYS A 41 -22.05 2.36 8.43
C CYS A 41 -22.72 1.74 7.19
N HIS A 42 -24.05 1.67 7.17
CA HIS A 42 -24.81 0.94 6.14
C HIS A 42 -24.33 -0.51 5.98
N ASP A 43 -24.12 -1.21 7.09
CA ASP A 43 -23.61 -2.60 7.17
C ASP A 43 -22.23 -2.84 6.52
N ARG A 44 -21.49 -1.77 6.19
CA ARG A 44 -20.13 -1.86 5.63
C ARG A 44 -19.13 -1.16 6.52
N LEU A 45 -17.87 -1.59 6.46
CA LEU A 45 -16.80 -0.94 7.19
C LEU A 45 -16.47 0.44 6.55
N PRO A 46 -16.53 1.54 7.32
CA PRO A 46 -16.33 2.88 6.77
C PRO A 46 -14.86 3.15 6.45
N THR A 47 -14.60 3.99 5.44
CA THR A 47 -13.25 4.52 5.16
C THR A 47 -12.95 5.74 6.05
N GLY A 48 -11.72 5.85 6.56
CA GLY A 48 -11.25 7.03 7.31
C GLY A 48 -11.32 6.90 8.84
N SER A 49 -12.01 5.89 9.38
CA SER A 49 -11.96 5.59 10.80
C SER A 49 -10.66 4.87 11.20
N ARG A 50 -10.13 5.18 12.38
CA ARG A 50 -8.90 4.56 12.92
C ARG A 50 -9.06 3.06 13.16
N ILE A 51 -10.27 2.60 13.50
CA ILE A 51 -10.54 1.18 13.74
C ILE A 51 -10.65 0.37 12.44
N SER A 52 -10.91 1.03 11.31
CA SER A 52 -11.21 0.32 10.06
C SER A 52 -10.02 -0.47 9.54
N MET A 53 -8.80 0.05 9.62
CA MET A 53 -7.62 -0.68 9.14
C MET A 53 -7.40 -2.02 9.87
N PRO A 54 -7.24 -2.04 11.21
CA PRO A 54 -7.04 -3.31 11.91
C PRO A 54 -8.28 -4.21 11.79
N LEU A 55 -9.48 -3.64 11.87
CA LEU A 55 -10.71 -4.44 11.80
C LEU A 55 -10.91 -5.10 10.43
N ALA A 56 -10.58 -4.41 9.33
CA ALA A 56 -10.64 -4.99 7.98
C ALA A 56 -9.69 -6.19 7.85
N TYR A 57 -8.48 -6.08 8.41
CA TYR A 57 -7.52 -7.17 8.42
C TYR A 57 -8.05 -8.38 9.20
N PHE A 58 -8.51 -8.16 10.44
CA PHE A 58 -8.96 -9.24 11.32
C PHE A 58 -10.27 -9.89 10.86
N ALA A 59 -11.23 -9.10 10.37
CA ALA A 59 -12.47 -9.61 9.79
C ALA A 59 -12.22 -10.56 8.61
N ASN A 60 -11.11 -10.35 7.89
CA ASN A 60 -10.72 -11.16 6.74
C ASN A 60 -9.54 -12.09 7.04
N SER A 61 -9.19 -12.31 8.31
CA SER A 61 -8.05 -13.13 8.75
C SER A 61 -8.06 -14.56 8.18
N ARG A 62 -9.24 -15.19 8.06
CA ARG A 62 -9.39 -16.52 7.48
C ARG A 62 -8.97 -16.58 6.01
N MET A 63 -9.29 -15.54 5.23
CA MET A 63 -8.85 -15.43 3.84
C MET A 63 -7.33 -15.32 3.76
N PHE A 64 -6.73 -14.45 4.59
CA PHE A 64 -5.28 -14.29 4.63
C PHE A 64 -4.56 -15.57 5.07
N LEU A 65 -5.12 -16.30 6.04
CA LEU A 65 -4.57 -17.57 6.50
C LEU A 65 -4.62 -18.64 5.40
N GLU A 66 -5.75 -18.79 4.70
CA GLU A 66 -5.86 -19.74 3.57
C GLU A 66 -4.87 -19.41 2.44
N ILE A 67 -4.67 -18.11 2.15
CA ILE A 67 -3.65 -17.66 1.21
C ILE A 67 -2.24 -17.99 1.74
N HIS A 68 -1.99 -17.78 3.04
CA HIS A 68 -0.69 -18.04 3.65
C HIS A 68 -0.32 -19.53 3.61
N GLU A 69 -1.26 -20.42 3.92
CA GLU A 69 -1.08 -21.87 3.82
C GLU A 69 -0.72 -22.32 2.40
N LEU A 70 -1.38 -21.73 1.39
CA LEU A 70 -0.99 -21.94 -0.01
C LEU A 70 0.45 -21.48 -0.25
N CYS A 71 0.82 -20.30 0.23
CA CYS A 71 2.16 -19.76 0.07
C CYS A 71 3.22 -20.67 0.69
N GLN A 72 2.97 -21.22 1.88
CA GLN A 72 3.86 -22.19 2.53
C GLN A 72 4.08 -23.45 1.68
N LYS A 73 3.01 -24.02 1.12
CA LYS A 73 3.09 -25.22 0.25
C LYS A 73 3.95 -24.98 -0.99
N PHE A 74 3.94 -23.77 -1.53
CA PHE A 74 4.69 -23.41 -2.74
C PHE A 74 6.01 -22.68 -2.45
N GLN A 75 6.44 -22.59 -1.18
CA GLN A 75 7.64 -21.84 -0.77
C GLN A 75 7.65 -20.40 -1.33
N VAL A 76 6.49 -19.75 -1.26
CA VAL A 76 6.29 -18.35 -1.67
C VAL A 76 6.25 -17.49 -0.42
N ASN A 77 7.01 -16.40 -0.42
CA ASN A 77 6.95 -15.39 0.62
C ASN A 77 5.77 -14.45 0.35
N MET A 78 4.92 -14.28 1.36
CA MET A 78 3.75 -13.41 1.33
C MET A 78 3.97 -12.23 2.27
N THR A 79 3.59 -11.03 1.82
CA THR A 79 3.50 -9.82 2.64
C THR A 79 2.12 -9.22 2.44
N VAL A 80 1.45 -8.87 3.54
CA VAL A 80 0.13 -8.24 3.54
C VAL A 80 0.22 -6.89 4.21
N TYR A 81 -0.34 -5.89 3.55
CA TYR A 81 -0.63 -4.59 4.13
C TYR A 81 -2.08 -4.25 3.84
N VAL A 82 -2.97 -4.63 4.76
CA VAL A 82 -4.43 -4.45 4.62
C VAL A 82 -4.95 -5.05 3.30
N ASP A 83 -5.27 -4.24 2.30
CA ASP A 83 -5.78 -4.66 0.99
C ASP A 83 -4.68 -4.97 -0.03
N ASP A 84 -3.44 -4.58 0.23
CA ASP A 84 -2.27 -4.84 -0.62
C ASP A 84 -1.61 -6.18 -0.26
N LEU A 85 -1.52 -7.08 -1.25
CA LEU A 85 -0.83 -8.36 -1.13
C LEU A 85 0.36 -8.42 -2.09
N THR A 86 1.52 -8.79 -1.54
CA THR A 86 2.74 -9.02 -2.30
C THR A 86 3.21 -10.46 -2.11
N PHE A 87 3.53 -11.11 -3.23
CA PHE A 87 4.02 -12.48 -3.27
C PHE A 87 5.35 -12.54 -4.01
N SER A 88 6.35 -13.19 -3.42
CA SER A 88 7.68 -13.35 -4.00
C SER A 88 8.18 -14.78 -3.86
N GLY A 89 8.79 -15.32 -4.91
CA GLY A 89 9.23 -16.72 -4.95
C GLY A 89 9.28 -17.23 -6.38
N GLY A 90 10.02 -18.32 -6.62
CA GLY A 90 10.16 -18.94 -7.94
C GLY A 90 8.85 -19.49 -8.49
N ASN A 91 7.93 -19.90 -7.61
CA ASN A 91 6.66 -20.52 -7.96
C ASN A 91 5.52 -19.52 -8.20
N VAL A 92 5.80 -18.21 -8.17
CA VAL A 92 4.80 -17.17 -8.42
C VAL A 92 4.56 -17.03 -9.93
N ASN A 93 3.61 -17.82 -10.45
CA ASN A 93 3.26 -17.88 -11.87
C ASN A 93 1.77 -17.56 -12.12
N ARG A 94 1.30 -17.70 -13.37
CA ARG A 94 -0.10 -17.43 -13.74
C ARG A 94 -1.10 -18.38 -13.04
N LEU A 95 -0.73 -19.64 -12.82
CA LEU A 95 -1.57 -20.60 -12.11
C LEU A 95 -1.71 -20.20 -10.64
N PHE A 96 -0.61 -19.85 -9.98
CA PHE A 96 -0.61 -19.31 -8.61
C PHE A 96 -1.56 -18.09 -8.50
N CYS A 97 -1.44 -17.14 -9.43
CA CYS A 97 -2.35 -15.98 -9.50
C CYS A 97 -3.82 -16.38 -9.64
N ALA A 98 -4.14 -17.39 -10.45
CA ALA A 98 -5.50 -17.89 -10.61
C ALA A 98 -6.04 -18.55 -9.33
N VAL A 99 -5.21 -19.30 -8.60
CA VAL A 99 -5.60 -19.91 -7.32
C VAL A 99 -5.83 -18.84 -6.25
N ILE A 100 -4.95 -17.84 -6.15
CA ILE A 100 -5.12 -16.69 -5.25
C ILE A 100 -6.45 -15.97 -5.55
N ARG A 101 -6.75 -15.73 -6.82
CA ARG A 101 -8.03 -15.13 -7.25
C ARG A 101 -9.23 -15.96 -6.76
N LYS A 102 -9.17 -17.29 -6.87
CA LYS A 102 -10.23 -18.18 -6.40
C LYS A 102 -10.43 -18.10 -4.88
N ILE A 103 -9.34 -18.05 -4.10
CA ILE A 103 -9.41 -17.91 -2.64
C ILE A 103 -10.04 -16.56 -2.28
N ILE A 104 -9.57 -15.45 -2.87
CA ILE A 104 -10.14 -14.12 -2.62
C ILE A 104 -11.65 -14.10 -2.93
N HIS A 105 -12.06 -14.71 -4.06
CA HIS A 105 -13.46 -14.77 -4.45
C HIS A 105 -14.32 -15.64 -3.51
N LYS A 106 -13.79 -16.77 -3.04
CA LYS A 106 -14.44 -17.64 -2.04
C LYS A 106 -14.78 -16.90 -0.76
N HIS A 107 -13.97 -15.92 -0.37
CA HIS A 107 -14.20 -15.06 0.81
C HIS A 107 -15.00 -13.78 0.48
N ASN A 108 -15.74 -13.76 -0.64
CA ASN A 108 -16.58 -12.64 -1.09
C ASN A 108 -15.83 -11.35 -1.40
N HIS A 109 -14.55 -11.44 -1.71
CA HIS A 109 -13.73 -10.31 -2.15
C HIS A 109 -13.42 -10.41 -3.66
N ILE A 110 -12.95 -9.30 -4.22
CA ILE A 110 -12.57 -9.24 -5.63
C ILE A 110 -11.11 -8.81 -5.71
N MET A 111 -10.28 -9.64 -6.33
CA MET A 111 -8.90 -9.27 -6.66
C MET A 111 -8.92 -8.16 -7.72
N HIS A 112 -8.18 -7.07 -7.52
CA HIS A 112 -8.27 -5.90 -8.37
C HIS A 112 -7.80 -6.22 -9.80
N PRO A 113 -8.67 -6.06 -10.82
CA PRO A 113 -8.42 -6.59 -12.16
C PRO A 113 -7.23 -5.91 -12.85
N THR A 114 -7.09 -4.60 -12.68
CA THR A 114 -6.05 -3.79 -13.34
C THR A 114 -4.80 -3.55 -12.49
N LYS A 115 -4.85 -3.78 -11.18
CA LYS A 115 -3.71 -3.58 -10.27
C LYS A 115 -2.93 -4.86 -9.97
N THR A 116 -3.43 -6.01 -10.42
CA THR A 116 -2.70 -7.27 -10.33
C THR A 116 -1.56 -7.31 -11.34
N LYS A 117 -0.32 -7.44 -10.86
CA LYS A 117 0.87 -7.50 -11.71
C LYS A 117 1.71 -8.73 -11.39
N LEU A 118 1.97 -9.51 -12.43
CA LEU A 118 2.95 -10.61 -12.39
C LEU A 118 4.27 -10.07 -12.96
N TYR A 119 5.32 -10.13 -12.15
CA TYR A 119 6.65 -9.66 -12.55
C TYR A 119 7.55 -10.84 -12.86
N ALA A 120 8.23 -10.79 -14.01
CA ALA A 120 9.34 -11.70 -14.30
C ALA A 120 10.54 -11.40 -13.37
N LYS A 121 11.45 -12.37 -13.22
CA LYS A 121 12.62 -12.27 -12.35
C LYS A 121 13.45 -11.01 -12.63
N ASP A 122 13.70 -10.74 -13.91
CA ASP A 122 14.68 -9.73 -14.36
C ASP A 122 14.05 -8.38 -14.77
N ARG A 123 12.74 -8.20 -14.55
CA ARG A 123 12.08 -6.93 -14.84
C ARG A 123 11.98 -6.04 -13.60
N PRO A 124 12.11 -4.71 -13.76
CA PRO A 124 11.83 -3.77 -12.68
C PRO A 124 10.40 -3.97 -12.14
N LYS A 125 10.24 -4.00 -10.82
CA LYS A 125 8.96 -4.26 -10.14
C LYS A 125 8.53 -3.03 -9.37
N LEU A 126 7.30 -2.56 -9.57
CA LEU A 126 6.73 -1.49 -8.75
C LEU A 126 6.10 -2.11 -7.51
N VAL A 127 6.70 -1.89 -6.34
CA VAL A 127 6.25 -2.39 -5.04
C VAL A 127 6.14 -1.19 -4.10
N THR A 128 4.97 -0.97 -3.48
CA THR A 128 4.74 0.11 -2.49
C THR A 128 5.28 1.49 -2.92
N GLY A 129 5.12 1.85 -4.20
CA GLY A 129 5.58 3.14 -4.75
C GLY A 129 7.05 3.24 -5.15
N VAL A 130 7.87 2.20 -4.91
CA VAL A 130 9.29 2.12 -5.28
C VAL A 130 9.56 1.09 -6.37
N ILE A 131 10.63 1.28 -7.13
CA ILE A 131 11.05 0.33 -8.17
C ILE A 131 12.11 -0.61 -7.61
N VAL A 132 11.83 -1.90 -7.60
CA VAL A 132 12.77 -2.95 -7.23
C VAL A 132 13.38 -3.54 -8.50
N LEU A 133 14.69 -3.42 -8.67
CA LEU A 133 15.45 -4.00 -9.77
C LEU A 133 16.59 -4.86 -9.21
N GLY A 134 16.43 -6.19 -9.25
CA GLY A 134 17.34 -7.10 -8.56
C GLY A 134 17.35 -6.81 -7.05
N HIS A 135 18.52 -6.46 -6.51
CA HIS A 135 18.72 -6.08 -5.11
C HIS A 135 18.73 -4.56 -4.88
N VAL A 136 18.44 -3.76 -5.92
CA VAL A 136 18.52 -2.30 -5.85
C VAL A 136 17.11 -1.70 -5.82
N LEU A 137 16.88 -0.80 -4.88
CA LEU A 137 15.70 0.07 -4.86
C LEU A 137 15.99 1.35 -5.64
N LYS A 138 15.07 1.73 -6.52
CA LYS A 138 15.12 2.95 -7.32
C LYS A 138 13.86 3.77 -7.13
N VAL A 139 14.02 5.08 -7.25
CA VAL A 139 12.88 5.99 -7.29
C VAL A 139 12.06 5.75 -8.56
N ARG A 140 10.74 5.85 -8.46
CA ARG A 140 9.84 5.69 -9.60
C ARG A 140 10.05 6.81 -10.62
N ASN A 141 10.03 6.48 -11.91
CA ASN A 141 10.28 7.45 -13.00
C ASN A 141 9.38 8.70 -12.93
N GLU A 142 8.12 8.52 -12.56
CA GLU A 142 7.15 9.62 -12.36
C GLU A 142 7.64 10.66 -11.33
N GLN A 143 8.35 10.24 -10.29
CA GLN A 143 8.92 11.16 -9.31
C GLN A 143 10.08 11.98 -9.88
N HIS A 144 10.84 11.45 -10.84
CA HIS A 144 11.88 12.22 -11.54
C HIS A 144 11.27 13.33 -12.39
N LEU A 145 10.18 13.05 -13.10
CA LEU A 145 9.45 14.07 -13.88
C LEU A 145 8.94 15.19 -12.96
N LEU A 146 8.29 14.82 -11.86
CA LEU A 146 7.75 15.80 -10.92
C LEU A 146 8.85 16.60 -10.22
N MET A 147 9.99 15.97 -9.88
CA MET A 147 11.16 16.66 -9.34
C MET A 147 11.71 17.68 -10.35
N ALA A 148 11.86 17.30 -11.62
CA ALA A 148 12.35 18.22 -12.65
C ALA A 148 11.45 19.46 -12.76
N ARG A 149 10.13 19.25 -12.77
CA ARG A 149 9.16 20.35 -12.79
C ARG A 149 9.24 21.24 -11.53
N ASP A 150 9.31 20.63 -10.36
CA ASP A 150 9.40 21.38 -9.10
C ASP A 150 10.73 22.17 -9.01
N ILE A 151 11.82 21.68 -9.63
CA ILE A 151 13.09 22.41 -9.76
C ILE A 151 12.95 23.63 -10.68
N GLU A 152 12.26 23.50 -11.82
CA GLU A 152 12.04 24.64 -12.72
C GLU A 152 11.26 25.76 -12.03
N TYR A 153 10.20 25.42 -11.28
CA TYR A 153 9.49 26.42 -10.49
C TYR A 153 10.36 27.02 -9.39
N TRP A 154 11.17 26.21 -8.71
CA TRP A 154 12.10 26.70 -7.69
C TRP A 154 13.12 27.69 -8.27
N LYS A 155 13.67 27.46 -9.48
CA LYS A 155 14.62 28.38 -10.12
C LYS A 155 14.07 29.80 -10.29
N ILE A 156 12.77 29.94 -10.51
CA ILE A 156 12.09 31.23 -10.68
C ILE A 156 12.00 31.99 -9.36
N ILE A 157 11.82 31.27 -8.24
CA ILE A 157 11.50 31.87 -6.94
C ILE A 157 12.66 31.85 -5.94
N LYS A 158 13.76 31.15 -6.23
CA LYS A 158 14.81 30.83 -5.24
C LYS A 158 15.49 32.06 -4.62
N ASP A 159 15.49 33.18 -5.32
CA ASP A 159 16.13 34.43 -4.93
C ASP A 159 15.13 35.45 -4.32
N ALA A 160 13.85 35.09 -4.23
CA ALA A 160 12.83 35.93 -3.59
C ALA A 160 12.98 35.91 -2.07
N ASP A 161 12.56 37.00 -1.41
CA ASP A 161 12.54 37.07 0.05
C ASP A 161 11.63 35.97 0.62
N SER A 162 12.07 35.29 1.69
CA SER A 162 11.36 34.15 2.27
C SER A 162 11.11 32.97 1.30
N ALA A 163 11.94 32.80 0.27
CA ALA A 163 11.77 31.76 -0.75
C ALA A 163 11.68 30.34 -0.15
N LYS A 164 12.40 30.07 0.93
CA LYS A 164 12.34 28.78 1.66
C LYS A 164 10.96 28.46 2.22
N GLU A 165 10.19 29.48 2.61
CA GLU A 165 8.89 29.32 3.24
C GLU A 165 7.76 29.07 2.25
N THR A 166 8.01 29.32 0.96
CA THR A 166 7.04 29.10 -0.11
C THR A 166 6.62 27.64 -0.23
N ILE A 167 5.37 27.44 -0.66
CA ILE A 167 4.79 26.10 -0.90
C ILE A 167 5.65 25.32 -1.91
N THR A 168 6.16 26.00 -2.94
CA THR A 168 7.00 25.42 -3.99
C THR A 168 8.31 24.86 -3.43
N ALA A 169 9.05 25.65 -2.63
CA ALA A 169 10.30 25.21 -2.02
C ALA A 169 10.07 24.05 -1.04
N LYS A 170 9.08 24.18 -0.15
CA LYS A 170 8.69 23.11 0.80
C LYS A 170 8.33 21.81 0.08
N LYS A 171 7.56 21.89 -1.01
CA LYS A 171 7.19 20.73 -1.83
C LYS A 171 8.41 20.06 -2.48
N LEU A 172 9.32 20.85 -3.05
CA LEU A 172 10.56 20.33 -3.65
C LEU A 172 11.43 19.62 -2.60
N PHE A 173 11.65 20.26 -1.45
CA PHE A 173 12.46 19.69 -0.37
C PHE A 173 11.83 18.42 0.20
N GLY A 174 10.51 18.42 0.44
CA GLY A 174 9.79 17.23 0.89
C GLY A 174 9.91 16.06 -0.09
N ARG A 175 9.77 16.33 -1.40
CA ARG A 175 9.93 15.33 -2.45
C ARG A 175 11.35 14.75 -2.46
N LEU A 176 12.36 15.60 -2.47
CA LEU A 176 13.76 15.16 -2.49
C LEU A 176 14.15 14.40 -1.21
N HIS A 177 13.59 14.76 -0.05
CA HIS A 177 13.75 13.99 1.19
C HIS A 177 13.18 12.57 1.03
N SER A 178 11.94 12.45 0.53
CA SER A 178 11.31 11.14 0.27
C SER A 178 12.13 10.30 -0.72
N MET A 179 12.62 10.91 -1.80
CA MET A 179 13.52 10.25 -2.77
C MET A 179 14.85 9.86 -2.13
N GLY A 180 15.37 10.66 -1.19
CA GLY A 180 16.60 10.42 -0.45
C GLY A 180 16.56 9.24 0.51
N VAL A 181 15.38 8.83 0.97
CA VAL A 181 15.19 7.59 1.73
C VAL A 181 15.49 6.36 0.86
N ILE A 182 15.27 6.46 -0.46
CA ILE A 182 15.47 5.37 -1.42
C ILE A 182 16.90 5.43 -2.01
N GLU A 183 17.32 6.59 -2.50
CA GLU A 183 18.63 6.80 -3.13
C GLU A 183 19.37 7.98 -2.48
N GLN A 184 20.51 7.72 -1.83
CA GLN A 184 21.24 8.71 -1.01
C GLN A 184 21.64 9.97 -1.77
N ARG A 185 21.88 9.90 -3.09
CA ARG A 185 22.22 11.06 -3.94
C ARG A 185 21.24 12.23 -3.82
N TYR A 186 19.97 11.97 -3.51
CA TYR A 186 18.96 13.01 -3.36
C TYR A 186 19.07 13.77 -2.04
N LYS A 187 19.63 13.18 -0.98
CA LYS A 187 19.89 13.89 0.29
C LYS A 187 20.92 15.00 0.09
N SER A 188 22.02 14.70 -0.60
CA SER A 188 23.03 15.71 -0.95
C SER A 188 22.41 16.84 -1.77
N LYS A 189 21.53 16.51 -2.72
CA LYS A 189 20.83 17.49 -3.55
C LYS A 189 19.91 18.42 -2.74
N VAL A 190 19.22 17.93 -1.70
CA VAL A 190 18.41 18.78 -0.79
C VAL A 190 19.29 19.83 -0.13
N LEU A 191 20.44 19.40 0.42
CA LEU A 191 21.33 20.29 1.16
C LEU A 191 21.84 21.43 0.26
N THR A 192 22.28 21.10 -0.95
CA THR A 192 22.72 22.10 -1.94
C THR A 192 21.61 23.08 -2.30
N LEU A 193 20.39 22.59 -2.56
CA LEU A 193 19.27 23.47 -2.94
C LEU A 193 18.83 24.38 -1.80
N LYS A 194 18.79 23.88 -0.55
CA LYS A 194 18.48 24.69 0.64
C LYS A 194 19.51 25.79 0.88
N ALA A 195 20.80 25.49 0.68
CA ALA A 195 21.87 26.48 0.79
C ALA A 195 21.74 27.58 -0.27
N ASN A 196 21.27 27.22 -1.48
CA ASN A 196 21.09 28.14 -2.60
C ASN A 196 19.70 28.79 -2.68
N THR A 197 18.89 28.72 -1.62
CA THR A 197 17.59 29.38 -1.54
C THR A 197 17.67 30.52 -0.54
N ALA A 198 17.20 31.71 -0.92
CA ALA A 198 17.08 32.86 -0.03
C ALA A 198 16.19 32.49 1.18
N SER A 199 16.60 32.97 2.35
CA SER A 199 15.91 32.69 3.61
C SER A 199 14.56 33.38 3.67
#